data_AF-A0A2E9FHJ9-F1
#
_entry.id   AF-A0A2E9FHJ9-F1
#
_cell.length_a   1.000
_cell.length_b   1.000
_cell.length_c   1.000
_cell.angle_alpha   90.00
_cell.angle_beta   90.00
_cell.angle_gamma   90.00
#
_symmetry.space_group_name_H-M   'P 1'
#
loop_
_entity.id
_entity.type
_entity.pdbx_description
1 polymer ?
#
loop_
_entity_poly.entity_id
_entity_poly.type
_entity_poly.pdbx_seq_one_letter_code
_entity_poly.pdbx_strand_id
1 'polypeptide(L)'
;MEKSVNQVKAYNVFLIKYERNRELIKELNHRITLKQANKVTVNKEKIKMENLLRFEEFIIEEFLAGMNIFKKEMSEKKFNALKERLIKAIR
;
A
#
# COMPACT_ATOMS: atom_id res chain seq x y z
N MET A 1 -17.55 6.62 -20.82
CA MET A 1 -16.09 6.33 -20.91
C MET A 1 -15.27 7.02 -19.81
N GLU A 2 -15.69 8.15 -19.24
CA GLU A 2 -14.91 8.85 -18.19
C GLU A 2 -14.80 8.10 -16.85
N LYS A 3 -15.86 7.41 -16.41
CA LYS A 3 -15.86 6.67 -15.13
C LYS A 3 -14.78 5.57 -15.06
N SER A 4 -14.47 4.89 -16.17
CA SER A 4 -13.43 3.86 -16.19
C SER A 4 -12.00 4.43 -16.20
N VAL A 5 -11.79 5.62 -16.77
CA VAL A 5 -10.49 6.29 -16.76
C VAL A 5 -10.12 6.74 -15.35
N ASN A 6 -11.10 7.23 -14.58
CA ASN A 6 -10.89 7.66 -13.20
C ASN A 6 -10.56 6.48 -12.26
N GLN A 7 -11.12 5.29 -12.53
CA GLN A 7 -10.80 4.07 -11.78
C GLN A 7 -9.36 3.59 -12.03
N VAL A 8 -8.90 3.61 -13.29
CA VAL A 8 -7.51 3.25 -13.63
C VAL A 8 -6.52 4.24 -13.00
N LYS A 9 -6.85 5.55 -12.98
CA LYS A 9 -6.02 6.57 -12.31
C LYS A 9 -5.94 6.33 -10.80
N ALA A 10 -7.07 6.08 -10.13
CA ALA A 10 -7.10 5.80 -8.69
C ALA A 10 -6.29 4.54 -8.33
N TYR A 11 -6.40 3.50 -9.15
CA TYR A 11 -5.61 2.28 -9.00
C TYR A 11 -4.10 2.52 -9.16
N ASN A 12 -3.68 3.25 -10.19
CA ASN A 12 -2.26 3.56 -10.38
C ASN A 12 -1.69 4.42 -9.24
N VAL A 13 -2.48 5.38 -8.73
CA VAL A 13 -2.08 6.18 -7.56
C VAL A 13 -1.92 5.31 -6.32
N PHE A 14 -2.82 4.34 -6.10
CA PHE A 14 -2.67 3.36 -5.02
C PHE A 14 -1.38 2.56 -5.15
N LEU A 15 -1.12 1.96 -6.32
CA LEU A 15 0.09 1.14 -6.53
C LEU A 15 1.36 1.94 -6.25
N ILE A 16 1.46 3.16 -6.79
CA ILE A 16 2.62 4.04 -6.58
C ILE A 16 2.82 4.36 -5.09
N LYS A 17 1.73 4.69 -4.37
CA LYS A 17 1.79 4.98 -2.93
C LYS A 17 2.22 3.74 -2.13
N TYR A 18 1.66 2.59 -2.48
CA TYR A 18 1.94 1.32 -1.82
C TYR A 18 3.39 0.88 -2.02
N GLU A 19 3.86 0.82 -3.28
CA GLU A 19 5.22 0.43 -3.62
C GLU A 19 6.27 1.32 -2.96
N ARG A 20 6.09 2.66 -3.00
CA ARG A 20 6.99 3.59 -2.31
C ARG A 20 7.01 3.38 -0.81
N ASN A 21 5.86 3.10 -0.19
CA ASN A 21 5.80 2.82 1.24
C ASN A 21 6.55 1.52 1.59
N ARG A 22 6.43 0.47 0.75
CA ARG A 22 7.18 -0.79 0.90
C ARG A 22 8.69 -0.58 0.83
N GLU A 23 9.16 0.22 -0.13
CA GLU A 23 10.58 0.55 -0.28
C GLU A 23 11.12 1.28 0.97
N LEU A 24 10.36 2.27 1.47
CA LEU A 24 10.71 3.00 2.70
C LEU A 24 10.78 2.09 3.93
N ILE A 25 9.84 1.16 4.07
CA ILE A 25 9.84 0.14 5.13
C ILE A 25 11.10 -0.72 5.03
N LYS A 26 11.41 -1.23 3.84
CA LYS A 26 12.59 -2.08 3.61
C LYS A 26 13.88 -1.35 3.95
N GLU A 27 14.03 -0.11 3.49
CA GLU A 27 15.21 0.71 3.77
C GLU A 27 15.33 1.03 5.27
N LEU A 28 14.23 1.42 5.91
CA LEU A 28 14.23 1.72 7.34
C LEU A 28 14.56 0.48 8.18
N ASN A 29 14.03 -0.68 7.81
CA ASN A 29 14.33 -1.93 8.48
C ASN A 29 15.82 -2.27 8.37
N HIS A 30 16.41 -2.12 7.18
CA HIS A 30 17.84 -2.33 6.98
C HIS A 30 18.69 -1.40 7.86
N ARG A 31 18.34 -0.10 7.92
CA ARG A 31 19.01 0.89 8.79
C ARG A 31 18.89 0.51 10.27
N ILE A 32 17.72 0.04 10.72
CA ILE A 32 17.50 -0.44 12.10
C ILE A 32 18.44 -1.62 12.39
N THR A 33 18.49 -2.62 11.51
CA THR A 33 19.35 -3.78 11.66
C THR A 33 20.82 -3.38 11.81
N LEU A 34 21.33 -2.50 10.93
CA LEU A 34 22.71 -2.00 11.01
C LEU A 34 22.99 -1.25 12.31
N LYS A 35 22.06 -0.41 12.78
CA LYS A 35 22.21 0.33 14.04
C LYS A 35 22.20 -0.59 15.26
N GLN A 36 21.30 -1.57 15.29
CA GLN A 36 21.22 -2.56 16.36
C GLN A 36 22.47 -3.43 16.43
N ALA A 37 23.03 -3.83 15.28
CA ALA A 37 24.31 -4.54 15.23
C ALA A 37 25.45 -3.71 15.86
N ASN A 38 25.38 -2.39 15.73
CA ASN A 38 26.31 -1.43 16.35
C ASN A 38 25.89 -0.97 17.76
N LYS A 39 24.90 -1.63 18.40
CA LYS A 39 24.36 -1.28 19.72
C LYS A 39 23.85 0.16 19.86
N VAL A 40 23.48 0.79 18.74
CA VAL A 40 22.91 2.14 18.70
C VAL A 40 21.41 2.08 18.99
N THR A 41 20.90 3.02 19.79
CA THR A 41 19.46 3.15 20.06
C THR A 41 18.70 3.52 18.78
N VAL A 42 17.55 2.85 18.56
CA VAL A 42 16.73 2.98 17.33
C VAL A 42 15.29 3.41 17.60
N ASN A 43 15.02 4.08 18.73
CA ASN A 43 13.65 4.39 19.15
C ASN A 43 12.90 5.26 18.12
N LYS A 44 13.57 6.25 17.52
CA LYS A 44 12.96 7.12 16.50
C LYS A 44 12.64 6.34 15.22
N GLU A 45 13.51 5.42 14.84
CA GLU A 45 13.34 4.56 13.68
C GLU A 45 12.20 3.56 13.87
N LYS A 46 12.04 2.99 15.07
CA LYS A 46 10.90 2.12 15.40
C LYS A 46 9.57 2.86 15.31
N ILE A 47 9.48 4.07 15.86
CA ILE A 47 8.29 4.92 15.73
C ILE A 47 8.00 5.23 14.25
N LYS A 48 9.04 5.54 13.46
CA LYS A 48 8.88 5.77 12.02
C LYS A 48 8.41 4.50 11.30
N MET A 49 8.86 3.32 11.70
CA MET A 49 8.42 2.04 11.15
C MET A 49 6.93 1.82 11.41
N GLU A 50 6.48 2.02 12.65
CA GLU A 50 5.06 1.92 13.02
C GLU A 50 4.19 2.89 12.20
N ASN A 51 4.66 4.11 11.96
CA ASN A 51 3.97 5.07 11.11
C ASN A 51 3.85 4.59 9.65
N LEU A 52 4.92 4.01 9.09
CA LEU A 52 4.89 3.48 7.72
C LEU A 52 3.97 2.27 7.60
N LEU A 53 3.92 1.39 8.62
CA LEU A 53 3.00 0.26 8.66
C LEU A 53 1.53 0.71 8.76
N ARG A 54 1.23 1.67 9.64
CA ARG A 54 -0.11 2.27 9.72
C ARG A 54 -0.52 2.98 8.42
N PHE A 55 0.43 3.62 7.76
CA PHE A 55 0.18 4.23 6.45
C PHE A 55 -0.05 3.18 5.35
N GLU A 56 0.62 2.02 5.42
CA GLU A 56 0.37 0.87 4.55
C GLU A 56 -1.07 0.38 4.70
N GLU A 57 -1.51 0.16 5.95
CA GLU A 57 -2.87 -0.24 6.29
C GLU A 57 -3.88 0.78 5.77
N PHE A 58 -3.66 2.07 6.03
CA PHE A 58 -4.51 3.16 5.54
C PHE A 58 -4.64 3.17 4.01
N ILE A 59 -3.54 3.03 3.26
CA ILE A 59 -3.56 2.99 1.80
C ILE A 59 -4.39 1.80 1.30
N ILE A 60 -4.25 0.63 1.93
CA ILE A 60 -5.03 -0.57 1.59
C ILE A 60 -6.51 -0.34 1.90
N GLU A 61 -6.84 0.22 3.06
CA GLU A 61 -8.22 0.50 3.47
C GLU A 61 -8.90 1.52 2.56
N GLU A 62 -8.25 2.65 2.25
CA GLU A 62 -8.79 3.66 1.32
C GLU A 62 -9.08 3.06 -0.05
N PHE A 63 -8.17 2.20 -0.52
CA PHE A 63 -8.31 1.55 -1.80
C PHE A 63 -9.45 0.52 -1.81
N LEU A 64 -9.59 -0.29 -0.74
CA LEU A 64 -10.71 -1.22 -0.57
C LEU A 64 -12.05 -0.49 -0.42
N ALA A 65 -12.08 0.64 0.30
CA ALA A 65 -13.26 1.48 0.45
C ALA A 65 -13.68 2.08 -0.90
N GLY A 66 -12.72 2.62 -1.66
CA GLY A 66 -12.93 3.06 -3.04
C GLY A 66 -13.47 1.93 -3.92
N MET A 67 -12.88 0.74 -3.83
CA MET A 67 -13.35 -0.45 -4.54
C MET A 67 -14.76 -0.90 -4.14
N ASN A 68 -15.15 -0.82 -2.86
CA ASN A 68 -16.49 -1.17 -2.40
C ASN A 68 -17.56 -0.18 -2.93
N ILE A 69 -17.22 1.11 -3.04
CA ILE A 69 -18.06 2.08 -3.75
C ILE A 69 -18.18 1.67 -5.23
N PHE A 70 -17.10 1.20 -5.84
CA PHE A 70 -17.12 0.69 -7.22
C PHE A 70 -17.85 -0.64 -7.40
N LYS A 71 -17.94 -1.53 -6.40
CA LYS A 71 -18.69 -2.80 -6.51
C LYS A 71 -20.19 -2.59 -6.73
N LYS A 72 -20.75 -1.45 -6.28
CA LYS A 72 -22.13 -1.03 -6.59
C LYS A 72 -22.29 -0.51 -8.03
N GLU A 73 -21.21 -0.09 -8.69
CA GLU A 73 -21.23 0.48 -10.06
C GLU A 73 -20.58 -0.42 -11.14
N MET A 74 -19.83 -1.46 -10.75
CA MET A 74 -19.04 -2.33 -11.64
C MET A 74 -19.45 -3.79 -11.46
N SER A 75 -19.55 -4.54 -12.57
CA SER A 75 -19.88 -5.98 -12.55
C SER A 75 -18.88 -6.78 -11.69
N GLU A 76 -19.38 -7.73 -10.90
CA GLU A 76 -18.62 -8.55 -9.94
C GLU A 76 -17.38 -9.23 -10.55
N LYS A 77 -17.46 -9.59 -11.84
CA LYS A 77 -16.37 -10.20 -12.61
C LYS A 77 -15.15 -9.28 -12.80
N LYS A 78 -15.38 -7.98 -13.03
CA LYS A 78 -14.30 -6.99 -13.19
C LYS A 78 -13.67 -6.62 -11.85
N PHE A 79 -14.48 -6.57 -10.78
CA PHE A 79 -14.01 -6.39 -9.42
C PHE A 79 -13.08 -7.54 -8.99
N ASN A 80 -13.48 -8.79 -9.23
CA ASN A 80 -12.67 -9.95 -8.89
C ASN A 80 -11.36 -10.01 -9.69
N ALA A 81 -11.37 -9.67 -10.98
CA ALA A 81 -10.16 -9.58 -11.79
C ALA A 81 -9.18 -8.50 -11.30
N LEU A 82 -9.72 -7.34 -10.87
CA LEU A 82 -8.90 -6.28 -10.27
C LEU A 82 -8.32 -6.76 -8.92
N LYS A 83 -9.15 -7.36 -8.06
CA LYS A 83 -8.75 -7.94 -6.76
C LYS A 83 -7.66 -8.99 -6.91
N GLU A 84 -7.75 -9.89 -7.88
CA GLU A 84 -6.70 -10.87 -8.14
C GLU A 84 -5.39 -10.23 -8.62
N ARG A 85 -5.47 -9.21 -9.47
CA ARG A 85 -4.29 -8.43 -9.89
C ARG A 85 -3.60 -7.75 -8.71
N LEU A 86 -4.37 -7.20 -7.77
CA LEU A 86 -3.84 -6.63 -6.53
C LEU A 86 -3.13 -7.67 -5.67
N ILE A 87 -3.77 -8.81 -5.45
CA ILE A 87 -3.18 -9.89 -4.65
C ILE A 87 -1.87 -10.38 -5.28
N LYS A 88 -1.77 -10.39 -6.62
CA LYS A 88 -0.53 -10.71 -7.33
C LYS A 88 0.53 -9.61 -7.30
N ALA A 89 0.14 -8.34 -7.23
CA ALA A 89 1.10 -7.23 -7.13
C ALA A 89 1.69 -7.09 -5.72
N ILE A 90 0.97 -7.60 -4.70
CA ILE A 90 1.37 -7.57 -3.29
C ILE A 90 2.22 -8.81 -2.90
N ARG A 91 2.13 -9.92 -3.64
CA ARG A 91 2.89 -11.18 -3.42
C ARG A 91 4.12 -11.26 -4.31
#